data_AF-A0A7S0LSE8-F1
#
_entry.id   AF-A0A7S0LSE8-F1
#
_cell.length_a   1.000
_cell.length_b   1.000
_cell.length_c   1.000
_cell.angle_alpha   90.00
_cell.angle_beta   90.00
_cell.angle_gamma   90.00
#
_symmetry.space_group_name_H-M   'P 1'
#
loop_
_entity.id
_entity.type
_entity.pdbx_description
1 polymer ?
#
loop_
_entity_poly.entity_id
_entity_poly.type
_entity_poly.pdbx_seq_one_letter_code
_entity_poly.pdbx_strand_id
1 'polypeptide(L)'
;MAVSIIREASDMDVDADVDAPKAAAATHMSRTFFERIERGNNLTKMGASSHPRDTARLIAAQARACVDCPTLQVVGPQSTNQGVKAIAIARAFLKESNDTDVCMQPEFTQLEDGHTGILLSIRKKVRRTSGEAEAQQLKAASSTDARVLGGAISSFAREGKRMVIIAIGAGSINQAVKAIAIARKNIEEEAIDILCKPEFTEVNEGTTALRLLLLVEQT
;
A
#
# COMPACT_ATOMS: atom_id res chain seq x y z
N MET A 1 55.05 -25.82 -63.98
CA MET A 1 55.63 -24.47 -63.82
C MET A 1 55.39 -24.04 -62.38
N ALA A 2 56.35 -23.38 -61.74
CA ALA A 2 56.29 -23.01 -60.32
C ALA A 2 56.21 -21.48 -60.16
N VAL A 3 55.42 -20.99 -59.20
CA VAL A 3 55.53 -19.61 -58.67
C VAL A 3 55.29 -19.57 -57.15
N SER A 4 56.40 -19.27 -56.47
CA SER A 4 56.66 -18.74 -55.12
C SER A 4 55.87 -17.44 -54.77
N ILE A 5 55.68 -16.98 -53.51
CA ILE A 5 56.10 -17.44 -52.17
C ILE A 5 55.27 -16.72 -51.06
N ILE A 6 54.84 -17.46 -50.01
CA ILE A 6 54.80 -17.18 -48.54
C ILE A 6 54.33 -15.79 -47.97
N ARG A 7 53.78 -15.85 -46.72
CA ARG A 7 53.53 -14.80 -45.69
C ARG A 7 52.15 -14.10 -45.70
N GLU A 8 51.50 -13.77 -44.57
CA GLU A 8 51.79 -13.97 -43.12
C GLU A 8 50.44 -14.06 -42.35
N ALA A 9 50.42 -14.45 -41.07
CA ALA A 9 49.20 -14.78 -40.32
C ALA A 9 48.90 -13.81 -39.16
N SER A 10 47.60 -13.60 -38.84
CA SER A 10 47.12 -13.25 -37.48
C SER A 10 45.57 -13.22 -37.38
N ASP A 11 45.05 -13.66 -36.24
CA ASP A 11 43.78 -13.27 -35.56
C ASP A 11 42.43 -13.72 -36.20
N MET A 12 41.66 -14.60 -35.53
CA MET A 12 40.62 -14.31 -34.50
C MET A 12 39.32 -13.70 -35.10
N ASP A 13 38.11 -14.14 -34.80
CA ASP A 13 37.61 -15.12 -33.80
C ASP A 13 36.41 -15.93 -34.33
N VAL A 14 36.06 -17.01 -33.62
CA VAL A 14 34.84 -17.80 -33.85
C VAL A 14 33.76 -17.32 -32.87
N ASP A 15 32.75 -16.60 -33.35
CA ASP A 15 31.58 -16.25 -32.55
C ASP A 15 30.72 -17.51 -32.29
N ALA A 16 30.95 -18.14 -31.14
CA ALA A 16 30.14 -19.20 -30.58
C ALA A 16 29.20 -18.64 -29.50
N ASP A 17 27.90 -18.70 -29.78
CA ASP A 17 26.83 -18.22 -28.90
C ASP A 17 26.64 -19.14 -27.68
N VAL A 18 27.16 -18.74 -26.50
CA VAL A 18 26.99 -19.46 -25.22
C VAL A 18 26.78 -18.52 -24.01
N ASP A 19 25.51 -18.18 -23.79
CA ASP A 19 24.80 -18.14 -22.49
C ASP A 19 25.53 -17.63 -21.20
N ALA A 20 25.36 -16.34 -20.89
CA ALA A 20 25.30 -15.76 -19.52
C ALA A 20 24.77 -14.30 -19.59
N PRO A 21 23.86 -13.84 -18.69
CA PRO A 21 24.23 -13.61 -17.29
C PRO A 21 23.10 -13.79 -16.25
N LYS A 22 23.25 -14.75 -15.32
CA LYS A 22 22.37 -14.89 -14.13
C LYS A 22 22.88 -14.18 -12.86
N ALA A 23 23.92 -13.35 -12.94
CA ALA A 23 24.58 -12.74 -11.77
C ALA A 23 24.02 -11.36 -11.34
N ALA A 24 23.26 -10.65 -12.18
CA ALA A 24 22.85 -9.27 -11.88
C ALA A 24 21.67 -9.15 -10.88
N ALA A 25 20.76 -10.12 -10.85
CA ALA A 25 19.52 -10.03 -10.08
C ALA A 25 19.72 -10.16 -8.56
N ALA A 26 20.69 -10.96 -8.11
CA ALA A 26 20.97 -11.15 -6.68
C ALA A 26 21.58 -9.89 -6.03
N THR A 27 22.47 -9.21 -6.74
CA THR A 27 23.24 -8.05 -6.24
C THR A 27 22.39 -6.79 -6.12
N HIS A 28 21.30 -6.67 -6.89
CA HIS A 28 20.37 -5.54 -6.77
C HIS A 28 19.50 -5.62 -5.50
N MET A 29 19.25 -6.82 -4.98
CA MET A 29 18.50 -7.04 -3.73
C MET A 29 19.34 -6.74 -2.48
N SER A 30 20.66 -6.99 -2.50
CA SER A 30 21.51 -6.71 -1.34
C SER A 30 21.77 -5.21 -1.14
N ARG A 31 22.03 -4.46 -2.22
CA ARG A 31 22.25 -3.01 -2.13
C ARG A 31 21.01 -2.24 -1.63
N THR A 32 19.84 -2.59 -2.15
CA THR A 32 18.56 -1.99 -1.71
C THR A 32 18.12 -2.42 -0.30
N PHE A 33 18.71 -3.48 0.28
CA PHE A 33 18.43 -3.89 1.65
C PHE A 33 19.14 -2.99 2.67
N PHE A 34 20.44 -2.71 2.49
CA PHE A 34 21.19 -1.85 3.40
C PHE A 34 20.76 -0.38 3.32
N GLU A 35 20.48 0.15 2.13
CA GLU A 35 19.91 1.51 1.98
C GLU A 35 18.57 1.71 2.71
N ARG A 36 17.76 0.65 2.83
CA ARG A 36 16.49 0.69 3.59
C ARG A 36 16.70 0.74 5.10
N ILE A 37 17.80 0.16 5.59
CA ILE A 37 18.19 0.20 7.01
C ILE A 37 18.80 1.57 7.33
N GLU A 38 19.71 2.07 6.48
CA GLU A 38 20.37 3.36 6.67
C GLU A 38 19.42 4.56 6.63
N ARG A 39 18.33 4.50 5.85
CA ARG A 39 17.31 5.58 5.82
C ARG A 39 16.40 5.63 7.05
N GLY A 40 16.50 4.69 8.00
CA GLY A 40 15.71 4.67 9.25
C GLY A 40 14.18 4.53 9.10
N ASN A 41 13.67 4.57 7.86
CA ASN A 41 12.24 4.58 7.57
C ASN A 41 11.73 3.16 7.30
N ASN A 42 10.70 2.76 8.05
CA ASN A 42 9.96 1.50 7.89
C ASN A 42 9.07 1.50 6.63
N LEU A 43 9.61 1.95 5.50
CA LEU A 43 8.89 2.31 4.28
C LEU A 43 8.91 1.15 3.27
N THR A 44 7.76 0.55 3.02
CA THR A 44 7.60 -0.52 2.04
C THR A 44 6.96 0.01 0.76
N LYS A 45 7.77 0.16 -0.30
CA LYS A 45 7.26 0.54 -1.64
C LYS A 45 6.45 -0.62 -2.23
N MET A 46 5.23 -0.32 -2.68
CA MET A 46 4.26 -1.27 -3.24
C MET A 46 3.86 -0.81 -4.65
N GLY A 47 4.02 -1.71 -5.63
CA GLY A 47 3.63 -1.49 -7.03
C GLY A 47 2.40 -2.29 -7.43
N ALA A 48 1.94 -2.12 -8.68
CA ALA A 48 0.76 -2.81 -9.21
C ALA A 48 0.90 -4.36 -9.22
N SER A 49 2.12 -4.85 -9.46
CA SER A 49 2.48 -6.29 -9.49
C SER A 49 2.85 -6.85 -8.11
N SER A 50 2.86 -6.05 -7.05
CA SER A 50 3.18 -6.52 -5.70
C SER A 50 2.06 -7.41 -5.15
N HIS A 51 2.42 -8.61 -4.69
CA HIS A 51 1.47 -9.56 -4.12
C HIS A 51 1.01 -9.11 -2.72
N PRO A 52 -0.29 -8.82 -2.51
CA PRO A 52 -0.75 -8.25 -1.24
C PRO A 52 -0.59 -9.20 -0.06
N ARG A 53 -0.56 -10.52 -0.29
CA ARG A 53 -0.40 -11.54 0.76
C ARG A 53 0.99 -11.54 1.41
N ASP A 54 2.03 -11.19 0.67
CA ASP A 54 3.41 -11.17 1.19
C ASP A 54 3.64 -9.94 2.06
N THR A 55 3.21 -8.78 1.58
CA THR A 55 3.15 -7.54 2.37
C THR A 55 2.27 -7.72 3.61
N ALA A 56 1.14 -8.45 3.50
CA ALA A 56 0.30 -8.74 4.66
C ALA A 56 0.99 -9.59 5.73
N ARG A 57 1.84 -10.56 5.33
CA ARG A 57 2.67 -11.34 6.26
C ARG A 57 3.68 -10.45 6.98
N LEU A 58 4.36 -9.56 6.25
CA LEU A 58 5.29 -8.59 6.83
C LEU A 58 4.60 -7.70 7.88
N ILE A 59 3.46 -7.10 7.50
CA ILE A 59 2.65 -6.25 8.40
C ILE A 59 2.22 -7.02 9.64
N ALA A 60 1.70 -8.24 9.50
CA ALA A 60 1.25 -9.06 10.63
C ALA A 60 2.40 -9.49 11.55
N ALA A 61 3.58 -9.80 11.00
CA ALA A 61 4.77 -10.12 11.77
C ALA A 61 5.27 -8.92 12.58
N GLN A 62 5.42 -7.75 11.94
CA GLN A 62 5.81 -6.51 12.61
C GLN A 62 4.74 -6.05 13.63
N ALA A 63 3.45 -6.24 13.34
CA ALA A 63 2.37 -5.96 14.29
C ALA A 63 2.46 -6.79 15.57
N ARG A 64 2.80 -8.09 15.46
CA ARG A 64 2.95 -9.02 16.59
C ARG A 64 4.25 -8.81 17.39
N ALA A 65 5.33 -8.34 16.77
CA ALA A 65 6.62 -8.09 17.43
C ALA A 65 6.67 -6.70 18.10
N CYS A 66 7.66 -6.44 18.98
CA CYS A 66 7.87 -5.13 19.61
C CYS A 66 8.57 -4.10 18.69
N VAL A 67 8.16 -4.05 17.42
CA VAL A 67 8.68 -3.12 16.40
C VAL A 67 7.52 -2.35 15.78
N ASP A 68 7.80 -1.18 15.17
CA ASP A 68 6.77 -0.43 14.46
C ASP A 68 6.22 -1.18 13.23
N CYS A 69 4.96 -0.89 12.91
CA CYS A 69 4.36 -1.34 11.65
C CYS A 69 4.89 -0.50 10.47
N PRO A 70 4.88 -1.05 9.25
CA PRO A 70 5.48 -0.39 8.10
C PRO A 70 4.53 0.66 7.51
N THR A 71 5.09 1.72 6.93
CA THR A 71 4.36 2.64 6.07
C THR A 71 4.43 2.14 4.64
N LEU A 72 3.29 1.88 3.99
CA LEU A 72 3.29 1.47 2.58
C LEU A 72 3.31 2.70 1.68
N GLN A 73 4.28 2.82 0.78
CA GLN A 73 4.26 3.83 -0.28
C GLN A 73 3.63 3.24 -1.54
N VAL A 74 2.51 3.81 -1.98
CA VAL A 74 1.77 3.38 -3.17
C VAL A 74 1.63 4.55 -4.16
N VAL A 75 1.77 4.25 -5.45
CA VAL A 75 1.56 5.23 -6.53
C VAL A 75 0.53 4.69 -7.51
N GLY A 76 -0.53 5.47 -7.73
CA GLY A 76 -1.61 5.15 -8.67
C GLY A 76 -2.60 4.07 -8.18
N PRO A 77 -3.72 3.86 -8.91
CA PRO A 77 -4.86 3.11 -8.39
C PRO A 77 -4.60 1.63 -8.10
N GLN A 78 -3.83 0.95 -8.94
CA GLN A 78 -3.55 -0.48 -8.78
C GLN A 78 -2.66 -0.74 -7.56
N SER A 79 -1.60 0.03 -7.38
CA SER A 79 -0.73 -0.04 -6.20
C SER A 79 -1.51 0.25 -4.91
N THR A 80 -2.38 1.27 -4.91
CA THR A 80 -3.26 1.59 -3.77
C THR A 80 -4.20 0.43 -3.45
N ASN A 81 -4.81 -0.20 -4.45
CA ASN A 81 -5.64 -1.39 -4.29
C ASN A 81 -4.87 -2.55 -3.62
N GLN A 82 -3.64 -2.86 -4.08
CA GLN A 82 -2.81 -3.89 -3.45
C GLN A 82 -2.40 -3.52 -2.03
N GLY A 83 -2.08 -2.25 -1.76
CA GLY A 83 -1.76 -1.75 -0.41
C GLY A 83 -2.91 -1.94 0.58
N VAL A 84 -4.11 -1.49 0.21
CA VAL A 84 -5.30 -1.64 1.07
C VAL A 84 -5.69 -3.10 1.24
N LYS A 85 -5.58 -3.93 0.19
CA LYS A 85 -5.77 -5.39 0.29
C LYS A 85 -4.77 -6.03 1.24
N ALA A 86 -3.48 -5.66 1.17
CA ALA A 86 -2.46 -6.18 2.07
C ALA A 86 -2.79 -5.89 3.54
N ILE A 87 -3.26 -4.67 3.83
CA ILE A 87 -3.67 -4.27 5.18
C ILE A 87 -4.92 -5.05 5.63
N ALA A 88 -5.92 -5.24 4.75
CA ALA A 88 -7.10 -6.04 5.05
C ALA A 88 -6.77 -7.53 5.33
N ILE A 89 -5.85 -8.12 4.55
CA ILE A 89 -5.35 -9.48 4.80
C ILE A 89 -4.55 -9.54 6.11
N ALA A 90 -3.73 -8.53 6.41
CA ALA A 90 -2.98 -8.47 7.67
C ALA A 90 -3.92 -8.40 8.88
N ARG A 91 -4.99 -7.60 8.81
CA ARG A 91 -6.06 -7.56 9.83
C ARG A 91 -6.73 -8.92 10.01
N ALA A 92 -6.92 -9.69 8.94
CA ALA A 92 -7.46 -11.05 9.01
C ALA A 92 -6.49 -12.02 9.72
N PHE A 93 -5.19 -12.01 9.39
CA PHE A 93 -4.19 -12.79 10.13
C PHE A 93 -4.13 -12.40 11.62
N LEU A 94 -4.32 -11.12 11.93
CA LEU A 94 -4.35 -10.63 13.32
C LEU A 94 -5.66 -10.94 14.06
N LYS A 95 -6.72 -11.46 13.40
CA LYS A 95 -7.91 -11.96 14.11
C LYS A 95 -7.57 -13.17 14.99
N GLU A 96 -6.60 -13.99 14.58
CA GLU A 96 -6.10 -15.15 15.35
C GLU A 96 -5.39 -14.77 16.66
N SER A 97 -4.93 -13.53 16.78
CA SER A 97 -4.07 -13.08 17.89
C SER A 97 -4.83 -12.28 18.97
N ASN A 98 -6.17 -12.33 18.95
CA ASN A 98 -7.14 -11.69 19.86
C ASN A 98 -6.95 -10.19 20.16
N ASP A 99 -5.85 -9.78 20.80
CA ASP A 99 -5.68 -8.45 21.37
C ASP A 99 -5.22 -7.39 20.36
N THR A 100 -4.61 -7.82 19.24
CA THR A 100 -4.03 -6.91 18.24
C THR A 100 -4.92 -6.77 16.99
N ASP A 101 -5.09 -5.52 16.54
CA ASP A 101 -5.60 -5.13 15.23
C ASP A 101 -4.68 -4.05 14.63
N VAL A 102 -4.81 -3.78 13.34
CA VAL A 102 -4.12 -2.65 12.69
C VAL A 102 -5.10 -1.75 11.97
N CYS A 103 -4.76 -0.47 11.90
CA CYS A 103 -5.42 0.52 11.06
C CYS A 103 -4.39 1.24 10.18
N MET A 104 -4.87 1.94 9.16
CA MET A 104 -4.05 2.74 8.25
C MET A 104 -4.46 4.21 8.30
N GLN A 105 -3.46 5.07 8.20
CA GLN A 105 -3.56 6.52 8.11
C GLN A 105 -3.02 6.94 6.73
N PRO A 106 -3.89 7.27 5.76
CA PRO A 106 -3.46 7.67 4.44
C PRO A 106 -3.03 9.15 4.43
N GLU A 107 -1.97 9.45 3.71
CA GLU A 107 -1.37 10.78 3.59
C GLU A 107 -0.80 10.97 2.16
N PHE A 108 -0.80 12.20 1.65
CA PHE A 108 -0.18 12.50 0.35
C PHE A 108 1.32 12.76 0.51
N THR A 109 2.12 12.19 -0.39
CA THR A 109 3.54 12.49 -0.48
C THR A 109 3.90 12.86 -1.92
N GLN A 110 4.77 13.85 -2.09
CA GLN A 110 5.37 14.17 -3.38
C GLN A 110 6.64 13.32 -3.53
N LEU A 111 6.77 12.59 -4.64
CA LEU A 111 7.96 11.80 -4.94
C LEU A 111 8.99 12.64 -5.70
N GLU A 112 10.24 12.17 -5.69
CA GLU A 112 11.37 12.74 -6.44
C GLU A 112 11.14 12.74 -7.96
N ASP A 113 10.26 11.86 -8.47
CA ASP A 113 9.82 11.79 -9.87
C ASP A 113 8.74 12.82 -10.25
N GLY A 114 8.33 13.67 -9.30
CA GLY A 114 7.28 14.68 -9.48
C GLY A 114 5.84 14.13 -9.41
N HIS A 115 5.65 12.82 -9.20
CA HIS A 115 4.34 12.24 -9.02
C HIS A 115 3.85 12.34 -7.57
N THR A 116 2.54 12.49 -7.38
CA THR A 116 1.91 12.40 -6.06
C THR A 116 1.64 10.93 -5.72
N GLY A 117 2.37 10.43 -4.74
CA GLY A 117 2.11 9.14 -4.09
C GLY A 117 1.19 9.27 -2.88
N ILE A 118 0.84 8.12 -2.32
CA ILE A 118 0.11 8.01 -1.05
C ILE A 118 0.96 7.16 -0.10
N LEU A 119 1.15 7.65 1.11
CA LEU A 119 1.68 6.88 2.24
C LEU A 119 0.50 6.29 3.00
N LEU A 120 0.54 4.99 3.28
CA LEU A 120 -0.40 4.29 4.15
C LEU A 120 0.35 3.93 5.42
N SER A 121 0.39 4.85 6.38
CA SER A 121 1.05 4.66 7.67
C SER A 121 0.23 3.69 8.51
N ILE A 122 0.79 2.53 8.86
CA ILE A 122 0.07 1.49 9.60
C ILE A 122 0.31 1.68 11.10
N ARG A 123 -0.76 1.70 11.89
CA ARG A 123 -0.69 1.79 13.36
C ARG A 123 -1.27 0.54 14.00
N LYS A 124 -0.66 0.10 15.08
CA LYS A 124 -1.19 -0.94 15.96
C LYS A 124 -2.32 -0.37 16.81
N LYS A 125 -3.38 -1.14 17.01
CA LYS A 125 -4.47 -0.82 17.93
C LYS A 125 -4.90 -2.07 18.68
N VAL A 126 -5.35 -1.89 19.92
CA VAL A 126 -6.05 -2.94 20.64
C VAL A 126 -7.35 -3.26 19.90
N ARG A 127 -7.67 -4.54 19.73
CA ARG A 127 -8.91 -4.96 19.09
C ARG A 127 -10.11 -4.54 19.96
N ARG A 128 -10.97 -3.69 19.41
CA ARG A 128 -12.26 -3.30 20.00
C ARG A 128 -13.37 -3.67 19.04
N THR A 129 -14.36 -4.42 19.51
CA THR A 129 -15.53 -4.90 18.75
C THR A 129 -16.75 -3.99 18.89
N SER A 130 -16.72 -3.01 19.80
CA SER A 130 -17.86 -2.18 20.13
C SER A 130 -18.16 -1.09 19.08
N GLY A 131 -19.36 -1.17 18.48
CA GLY A 131 -19.99 -0.07 17.74
C GLY A 131 -19.82 -0.06 16.21
N GLU A 132 -19.68 -1.21 15.54
CA GLU A 132 -19.67 -1.23 14.06
C GLU A 132 -21.07 -1.05 13.42
N ALA A 133 -22.13 -1.22 14.21
CA ALA A 133 -23.52 -1.30 13.71
C ALA A 133 -24.16 0.06 13.34
N GLU A 134 -23.68 1.17 13.91
CA GLU A 134 -24.27 2.51 13.72
C GLU A 134 -23.51 3.38 12.71
N ALA A 135 -22.60 2.79 11.92
CA ALA A 135 -21.76 3.56 11.01
C ALA A 135 -22.50 3.91 9.71
N GLN A 136 -22.53 5.20 9.34
CA GLN A 136 -23.13 5.68 8.10
C GLN A 136 -22.41 5.06 6.88
N GLN A 137 -23.14 4.38 6.01
CA GLN A 137 -22.54 3.71 4.84
C GLN A 137 -22.62 4.60 3.59
N LEU A 138 -21.47 4.80 2.94
CA LEU A 138 -21.33 5.41 1.62
C LEU A 138 -20.73 4.40 0.62
N LYS A 139 -20.95 4.63 -0.68
CA LYS A 139 -20.33 3.86 -1.77
C LYS A 139 -19.41 4.80 -2.57
N ALA A 140 -18.19 4.35 -2.85
CA ALA A 140 -17.24 5.03 -3.73
C ALA A 140 -17.17 4.32 -5.09
N ALA A 141 -17.05 5.12 -6.16
CA ALA A 141 -16.82 4.69 -7.53
C ALA A 141 -15.52 5.32 -8.07
N SER A 142 -15.04 4.85 -9.22
CA SER A 142 -13.87 5.44 -9.90
C SER A 142 -14.06 6.92 -10.27
N SER A 143 -15.30 7.32 -10.56
CA SER A 143 -15.74 8.68 -10.87
C SER A 143 -16.04 9.55 -9.64
N THR A 144 -15.96 9.02 -8.42
CA THR A 144 -16.19 9.82 -7.20
C THR A 144 -15.10 10.88 -7.04
N ASP A 145 -15.50 12.15 -6.90
CA ASP A 145 -14.57 13.22 -6.53
C ASP A 145 -14.12 13.03 -5.06
N ALA A 146 -12.83 12.77 -4.89
CA ALA A 146 -12.20 12.60 -3.58
C ALA A 146 -12.31 13.86 -2.69
N ARG A 147 -12.39 15.07 -3.26
CA ARG A 147 -12.56 16.31 -2.48
C ARG A 147 -13.96 16.41 -1.89
N VAL A 148 -14.99 16.14 -2.69
CA VAL A 148 -16.39 16.16 -2.24
C VAL A 148 -16.62 15.08 -1.20
N LEU A 149 -16.14 13.85 -1.45
CA LEU A 149 -16.22 12.78 -0.46
C LEU A 149 -15.44 13.17 0.81
N GLY A 150 -14.19 13.66 0.69
CA GLY A 150 -13.34 14.06 1.81
C GLY A 150 -13.97 15.14 2.70
N GLY A 151 -14.64 16.13 2.10
CA GLY A 151 -15.43 17.13 2.82
C GLY A 151 -16.54 16.51 3.68
N ALA A 152 -17.29 15.55 3.11
CA ALA A 152 -18.28 14.80 3.87
C ALA A 152 -17.64 14.00 5.03
N ILE A 153 -16.53 13.30 4.79
CA ILE A 153 -15.81 12.58 5.86
C ILE A 153 -15.43 13.53 7.01
N SER A 154 -14.88 14.71 6.70
CA SER A 154 -14.51 15.69 7.74
C SER A 154 -15.71 16.18 8.56
N SER A 155 -16.91 16.34 7.95
CA SER A 155 -18.13 16.66 8.71
C SER A 155 -18.53 15.54 9.66
N PHE A 156 -18.60 14.30 9.16
CA PHE A 156 -18.91 13.14 10.00
C PHE A 156 -17.89 12.94 11.14
N ALA A 157 -16.62 13.22 10.90
CA ALA A 157 -15.57 13.15 11.91
C ALA A 157 -15.76 14.17 13.05
N ARG A 158 -16.06 15.44 12.71
CA ARG A 158 -16.39 16.50 13.69
C ARG A 158 -17.62 16.17 14.52
N GLU A 159 -18.61 15.52 13.92
CA GLU A 159 -19.82 15.04 14.60
C GLU A 159 -19.59 13.78 15.48
N GLY A 160 -18.36 13.25 15.53
CA GLY A 160 -18.02 12.02 16.25
C GLY A 160 -18.67 10.75 15.66
N LYS A 161 -19.25 10.85 14.46
CA LYS A 161 -20.00 9.76 13.81
C LYS A 161 -19.05 8.81 13.11
N ARG A 162 -19.37 7.51 13.20
CA ARG A 162 -18.65 6.47 12.45
C ARG A 162 -19.16 6.43 11.02
N MET A 163 -18.27 6.17 10.07
CA MET A 163 -18.61 6.08 8.66
C MET A 163 -17.91 4.87 8.02
N VAL A 164 -18.57 4.27 7.04
CA VAL A 164 -18.08 3.12 6.27
C VAL A 164 -18.13 3.47 4.80
N ILE A 165 -17.01 3.32 4.09
CA ILE A 165 -16.97 3.47 2.62
C ILE A 165 -16.84 2.08 2.00
N ILE A 166 -17.78 1.71 1.15
CA ILE A 166 -17.69 0.51 0.30
C ILE A 166 -17.08 0.91 -1.04
N ALA A 167 -15.99 0.26 -1.44
CA ALA A 167 -15.32 0.50 -2.72
C ALA A 167 -15.09 -0.81 -3.48
N ILE A 168 -15.47 -0.83 -4.76
CA ILE A 168 -15.25 -1.96 -5.68
C ILE A 168 -14.24 -1.55 -6.74
N GLY A 169 -13.15 -2.31 -6.88
CA GLY A 169 -12.13 -2.08 -7.89
C GLY A 169 -11.16 -0.94 -7.59
N ALA A 170 -10.02 -0.95 -8.30
CA ALA A 170 -8.86 -0.13 -7.97
C ALA A 170 -9.10 1.39 -8.04
N GLY A 171 -9.86 1.86 -9.04
CA GLY A 171 -10.21 3.28 -9.17
C GLY A 171 -11.01 3.79 -7.97
N SER A 172 -12.05 3.07 -7.57
CA SER A 172 -12.92 3.42 -6.45
C SER A 172 -12.18 3.43 -5.11
N ILE A 173 -11.32 2.43 -4.88
CA ILE A 173 -10.49 2.35 -3.67
C ILE A 173 -9.51 3.52 -3.63
N ASN A 174 -8.91 3.88 -4.76
CA ASN A 174 -8.01 5.02 -4.86
C ASN A 174 -8.72 6.36 -4.56
N GLN A 175 -9.95 6.58 -5.05
CA GLN A 175 -10.73 7.77 -4.69
C GLN A 175 -11.10 7.78 -3.20
N ALA A 176 -11.51 6.64 -2.64
CA ALA A 176 -11.82 6.54 -1.21
C ALA A 176 -10.60 6.81 -0.31
N VAL A 177 -9.43 6.25 -0.63
CA VAL A 177 -8.19 6.50 0.10
C VAL A 177 -7.76 7.96 0.00
N LYS A 178 -7.85 8.57 -1.20
CA LYS A 178 -7.61 10.00 -1.40
C LYS A 178 -8.57 10.86 -0.58
N ALA A 179 -9.85 10.51 -0.54
CA ALA A 179 -10.84 11.23 0.24
C ALA A 179 -10.54 11.18 1.75
N ILE A 180 -10.10 10.04 2.28
CA ILE A 180 -9.67 9.93 3.68
C ILE A 180 -8.41 10.77 3.93
N ALA A 181 -7.43 10.79 3.03
CA ALA A 181 -6.24 11.62 3.17
C ALA A 181 -6.57 13.14 3.13
N ILE A 182 -7.48 13.56 2.25
CA ILE A 182 -8.02 14.94 2.22
C ILE A 182 -8.73 15.25 3.54
N ALA A 183 -9.60 14.34 4.01
CA ALA A 183 -10.38 14.54 5.23
C ALA A 183 -9.50 14.69 6.47
N ARG A 184 -8.44 13.88 6.61
CA ARG A 184 -7.44 14.00 7.68
C ARG A 184 -6.78 15.38 7.67
N LYS A 185 -6.31 15.82 6.50
CA LYS A 185 -5.71 17.16 6.36
C LYS A 185 -6.69 18.29 6.67
N ASN A 186 -7.97 18.13 6.36
CA ASN A 186 -9.01 19.14 6.63
C ASN A 186 -9.36 19.32 8.11
N ILE A 187 -8.95 18.39 9.00
CA ILE A 187 -9.25 18.40 10.44
C ILE A 187 -7.98 18.34 11.31
N GLU A 188 -6.80 18.45 10.70
CA GLU A 188 -5.49 18.36 11.34
C GLU A 188 -5.30 19.42 12.44
N GLU A 189 -5.85 20.62 12.23
CA GLU A 189 -5.84 21.72 13.20
C GLU A 189 -6.87 21.56 14.34
N GLU A 190 -7.78 20.58 14.26
CA GLU A 190 -8.88 20.38 15.23
C GLU A 190 -8.55 19.34 16.31
N ALA A 191 -7.33 18.79 16.33
CA ALA A 191 -6.91 17.68 17.20
C ALA A 191 -7.80 16.42 17.05
N ILE A 192 -8.25 16.16 15.82
CA ILE A 192 -9.02 14.97 15.43
C ILE A 192 -8.23 14.23 14.34
N ASP A 193 -8.12 12.91 14.45
CA ASP A 193 -7.56 12.06 13.39
C ASP A 193 -8.55 10.96 12.96
N ILE A 194 -8.44 10.54 11.71
CA ILE A 194 -9.25 9.47 11.10
C ILE A 194 -8.34 8.27 10.83
N LEU A 195 -8.68 7.16 11.47
CA LEU A 195 -8.09 5.84 11.22
C LEU A 195 -8.98 5.06 10.27
N CYS A 196 -8.40 4.43 9.25
CA CYS A 196 -9.12 3.50 8.38
C CYS A 196 -8.81 2.04 8.73
N LYS A 197 -9.84 1.22 8.92
CA LYS A 197 -9.77 -0.23 9.09
C LYS A 197 -10.38 -0.91 7.85
N PRO A 198 -9.55 -1.35 6.88
CA PRO A 198 -10.05 -2.02 5.68
C PRO A 198 -10.39 -3.50 5.95
N GLU A 199 -11.46 -3.99 5.34
CA GLU A 199 -11.94 -5.36 5.47
C GLU A 199 -12.58 -5.82 4.16
N PHE A 200 -12.49 -7.11 3.83
CA PHE A 200 -13.22 -7.67 2.70
C PHE A 200 -14.70 -7.86 3.08
N THR A 201 -15.59 -7.49 2.16
CA THR A 201 -17.02 -7.73 2.27
C THR A 201 -17.54 -8.19 0.92
N GLU A 202 -18.66 -8.90 0.90
CA GLU A 202 -19.38 -9.17 -0.33
C GLU A 202 -20.53 -8.18 -0.49
N VAL A 203 -20.82 -7.82 -1.74
CA VAL A 203 -21.95 -6.98 -2.15
C VAL A 203 -22.51 -7.53 -3.45
N ASN A 204 -23.79 -7.25 -3.76
CA ASN A 204 -24.43 -7.59 -5.03
C ASN A 204 -24.08 -9.03 -5.49
N GLU A 205 -24.60 -10.04 -4.77
CA GLU A 205 -24.55 -11.45 -5.19
C GLU A 205 -23.13 -12.02 -5.35
N GLY A 206 -22.26 -11.76 -4.37
CA GLY A 206 -20.91 -12.35 -4.28
C GLY A 206 -19.78 -11.49 -4.87
N THR A 207 -20.05 -10.25 -5.30
CA THR A 207 -18.98 -9.34 -5.72
C THR A 207 -18.13 -8.92 -4.51
N THR A 208 -16.85 -9.30 -4.49
CA THR A 208 -15.93 -8.89 -3.41
C THR A 208 -15.62 -7.40 -3.50
N ALA A 209 -15.90 -6.67 -2.41
CA ALA A 209 -15.59 -5.27 -2.21
C ALA A 209 -14.64 -5.07 -1.01
N LEU A 210 -14.05 -3.89 -0.91
CA LEU A 210 -13.38 -3.44 0.32
C LEU A 210 -14.31 -2.50 1.10
N ARG A 211 -14.57 -2.88 2.35
CA ARG A 211 -15.24 -2.09 3.40
C ARG A 211 -14.17 -1.32 4.16
N LEU A 212 -14.20 0.00 4.07
CA LEU A 212 -13.29 0.91 4.76
C LEU A 212 -14.04 1.50 5.97
N LEU A 213 -13.87 0.90 7.14
CA LEU A 213 -14.43 1.44 8.39
C LEU A 213 -13.55 2.60 8.88
N LEU A 214 -14.14 3.78 9.04
CA LEU A 214 -13.46 4.95 9.57
C LEU A 214 -13.76 5.10 11.05
N LEU A 215 -12.69 5.21 11.84
CA LEU A 215 -12.74 5.51 13.27
C LEU A 215 -12.18 6.90 13.49
N VAL A 216 -12.90 7.69 14.29
CA VAL A 216 -12.47 9.01 14.74
C VAL A 216 -11.74 8.83 16.07
N GLU A 217 -10.57 9.45 16.22
CA GLU A 217 -9.87 9.58 17.49
C GLU A 217 -9.54 11.05 17.75
N GLN A 218 -9.58 11.46 19.01
CA GLN A 218 -9.00 12.73 19.46
C GLN A 218 -7.52 12.49 19.77
N THR A 219 -6.66 13.40 19.32
CA THR A 219 -5.19 13.34 19.46
C THR A 219 -4.67 14.26 20.54
#